data_AF-A0AAW5II10-F1
#
_entry.id   AF-A0AAW5II10-F1
#
_cell.length_a   1.000
_cell.length_b   1.000
_cell.length_c   1.000
_cell.angle_alpha   90.00
_cell.angle_beta   90.00
_cell.angle_gamma   90.00
#
_symmetry.space_group_name_H-M   'P 1'
#
loop_
_entity.id
_entity.type
_entity.pdbx_description
1 polymer ?
#
loop_
_entity_poly.entity_id
_entity_poly.type
_entity_poly.pdbx_seq_one_letter_code
_entity_poly.pdbx_strand_id
1 'polypeptide(L)'
;MKKILLTLFVAFFAFLTYAAAAYQPHFSTAGFFEIAGTGRNAYSMNPAWRMHKGHVDGAENVSFDDSSWKLTSLPDGIEKLPMEASGCVNYQGEVWYRKHFNADAAWKGQRLVLYFEAIMGKSKVWVNGKLMKQHFGGFLPVIVDVSNILKYGEDNVITVMADNSDDPSYPPGKAQDVLDFTYAGGIYRDCWLIKTNKVFITDANEENHIAGGGVFVSYGKVSEELSEINIKTMLKNIAGSNFKGSLVYELQDANRTVVWSKNLKTSISHQKSSTLSTKATLKDVQLWTPDHPYLYRLNIYVKNQQNKIVDGYYIRIGIRSLEFKAGDGFWLNGKPYPEPLIGANRHQDFAIVGNALSNSLHWRDAKKLKDTGLRVIRNAHYPQDPAFMDACDELGLFVIENTPGWQFW
;
A
#
# COMPACT_ATOMS: atom_id res chain seq x y z
N MET A 1 16.64 52.78 -13.15
CA MET A 1 16.04 52.23 -11.91
C MET A 1 14.76 51.41 -12.15
N LYS A 2 13.69 51.94 -12.77
CA LYS A 2 12.42 51.20 -12.96
C LYS A 2 12.54 49.85 -13.69
N LYS A 3 13.38 49.75 -14.74
CA LYS A 3 13.61 48.48 -15.46
C LYS A 3 14.33 47.43 -14.61
N ILE A 4 15.32 47.83 -13.81
CA ILE A 4 16.06 46.92 -12.91
C ILE A 4 15.15 46.42 -11.78
N LEU A 5 14.28 47.29 -11.24
CA LEU A 5 13.29 46.90 -10.24
C LEU A 5 12.28 45.88 -10.80
N LEU A 6 11.82 46.07 -12.05
CA LEU A 6 10.91 45.14 -12.72
C LEU A 6 11.58 43.78 -13.00
N THR A 7 12.85 43.77 -13.44
CA THR A 7 13.60 42.53 -13.66
C THR A 7 13.87 41.78 -12.35
N LEU A 8 14.18 42.50 -11.26
CA LEU A 8 14.33 41.90 -9.92
C LEU A 8 12.99 41.38 -9.39
N PHE A 9 11.87 42.07 -9.65
CA PHE A 9 10.53 41.63 -9.23
C PHE A 9 10.06 40.39 -9.99
N VAL A 10 10.32 40.31 -11.30
CA VAL A 10 10.02 39.13 -12.13
C VAL A 10 10.94 37.96 -11.77
N ALA A 11 12.22 38.20 -11.49
CA ALA A 11 13.14 37.17 -11.01
C ALA A 11 12.78 36.66 -9.61
N PHE A 12 12.32 37.54 -8.71
CA PHE A 12 11.84 37.18 -7.38
C PHE A 12 10.54 36.37 -7.44
N PHE A 13 9.59 36.73 -8.31
CA PHE A 13 8.39 35.92 -8.55
C PHE A 13 8.71 34.58 -9.23
N ALA A 14 9.64 34.56 -10.19
CA ALA A 14 10.11 33.31 -10.80
C ALA A 14 10.77 32.38 -9.77
N PHE A 15 11.57 32.94 -8.83
CA PHE A 15 12.15 32.19 -7.71
C PHE A 15 11.10 31.72 -6.70
N LEU A 16 10.08 32.53 -6.40
CA LEU A 16 8.95 32.12 -5.54
C LEU A 16 8.10 31.03 -6.19
N THR A 17 7.90 31.06 -7.51
CA THR A 17 7.21 29.99 -8.24
C THR A 17 8.04 28.72 -8.38
N TYR A 18 9.38 28.82 -8.36
CA TYR A 18 10.28 27.66 -8.40
C TYR A 18 10.51 27.05 -7.01
N ALA A 19 10.53 27.88 -5.96
CA ALA A 19 10.59 27.45 -4.55
C ALA A 19 9.24 26.90 -4.06
N ALA A 20 8.13 27.33 -4.66
CA ALA A 20 6.82 26.68 -4.55
C ALA A 20 6.62 25.61 -5.63
N ALA A 21 7.66 24.82 -5.93
CA ALA A 21 7.42 23.49 -6.47
C ALA A 21 6.51 22.78 -5.46
N ALA A 22 5.21 22.73 -5.76
CA ALA A 22 4.19 22.16 -4.89
C ALA A 22 4.66 20.76 -4.51
N TYR A 23 4.96 20.57 -3.22
CA TYR A 23 5.39 19.29 -2.67
C TYR A 23 4.53 18.17 -3.27
N GLN A 24 5.17 17.24 -3.97
CA GLN A 24 4.48 16.09 -4.54
C GLN A 24 4.58 14.95 -3.53
N PRO A 25 3.45 14.51 -2.95
CA PRO A 25 3.47 13.39 -2.05
C PRO A 25 3.93 12.13 -2.78
N HIS A 26 4.70 11.31 -2.07
CA HIS A 26 5.19 10.04 -2.57
C HIS A 26 4.57 8.89 -1.79
N PHE A 27 3.93 7.97 -2.51
CA PHE A 27 3.16 6.87 -1.94
C PHE A 27 3.89 5.56 -2.11
N SER A 28 3.73 4.66 -1.15
CA SER A 28 4.17 3.29 -1.29
C SER A 28 3.32 2.57 -2.35
N THR A 29 3.93 1.62 -3.04
CA THR A 29 3.28 0.74 -4.01
C THR A 29 3.25 -0.66 -3.41
N ALA A 30 2.06 -1.21 -3.15
CA ALA A 30 1.94 -2.50 -2.46
C ALA A 30 2.75 -2.57 -1.15
N GLY A 31 2.76 -1.47 -0.38
CA GLY A 31 3.42 -1.40 0.94
C GLY A 31 4.93 -1.21 0.95
N PHE A 32 5.57 -0.95 -0.20
CA PHE A 32 7.00 -0.63 -0.27
C PHE A 32 7.31 0.53 -1.21
N PHE A 33 8.51 1.07 -1.11
CA PHE A 33 9.04 2.03 -2.09
C PHE A 33 10.19 1.42 -2.87
N GLU A 34 10.12 1.51 -4.20
CA GLU A 34 11.14 0.96 -5.09
C GLU A 34 12.53 1.55 -4.87
N ILE A 35 13.55 0.68 -4.99
CA ILE A 35 14.93 1.09 -5.19
C ILE A 35 15.35 0.57 -6.55
N ALA A 36 15.86 1.47 -7.40
CA ALA A 36 16.29 1.10 -8.75
C ALA A 36 17.41 0.04 -8.72
N GLY A 37 17.36 -0.91 -9.65
CA GLY A 37 18.43 -1.90 -9.84
C GLY A 37 18.47 -3.04 -8.82
N THR A 38 17.46 -3.18 -7.95
CA THR A 38 17.42 -4.28 -6.97
C THR A 38 16.83 -5.57 -7.52
N GLY A 39 16.20 -5.51 -8.71
CA GLY A 39 15.48 -6.64 -9.30
C GLY A 39 14.02 -6.75 -8.85
N ARG A 40 13.55 -5.83 -7.99
CA ARG A 40 12.13 -5.60 -7.72
C ARG A 40 11.63 -4.38 -8.47
N ASN A 41 10.48 -4.52 -9.12
CA ASN A 41 9.78 -3.43 -9.79
C ASN A 41 8.26 -3.58 -9.58
N ALA A 42 7.55 -2.47 -9.47
CA ALA A 42 6.10 -2.40 -9.51
C ALA A 42 5.68 -1.67 -10.79
N TYR A 43 4.85 -2.34 -11.60
CA TYR A 43 4.25 -1.73 -12.78
C TYR A 43 2.79 -1.43 -12.48
N SER A 44 2.35 -0.19 -12.69
CA SER A 44 0.93 0.14 -12.56
C SER A 44 0.12 -0.65 -13.57
N MET A 45 -0.86 -1.39 -13.09
CA MET A 45 -1.84 -2.09 -13.91
C MET A 45 -3.12 -1.29 -14.03
N ASN A 46 -3.20 -0.09 -13.46
CA ASN A 46 -4.40 0.75 -13.44
C ASN A 46 -4.95 1.15 -14.80
N PRO A 47 -4.14 1.54 -15.80
CA PRO A 47 -4.69 2.04 -17.06
C PRO A 47 -5.29 0.93 -17.91
N ALA A 48 -6.24 1.30 -18.78
CA ALA A 48 -6.74 0.49 -19.90
C ALA A 48 -7.34 -0.87 -19.47
N TRP A 49 -8.32 -0.83 -18.57
CA TRP A 49 -9.24 -1.93 -18.34
C TRP A 49 -10.51 -1.73 -19.16
N ARG A 50 -11.19 -2.83 -19.46
CA ARG A 50 -12.55 -2.83 -19.97
C ARG A 50 -13.48 -3.33 -18.87
N MET A 51 -14.60 -2.66 -18.66
CA MET A 51 -15.54 -2.96 -17.59
C MET A 51 -16.96 -3.15 -18.13
N HIS A 52 -17.63 -4.17 -17.60
CA HIS A 52 -19.05 -4.44 -17.81
C HIS A 52 -19.78 -4.47 -16.47
N LYS A 53 -20.86 -3.69 -16.38
CA LYS A 53 -21.74 -3.64 -15.21
C LYS A 53 -22.85 -4.67 -15.40
N GLY A 54 -22.97 -5.63 -14.49
CA GLY A 54 -23.90 -6.74 -14.59
C GLY A 54 -23.19 -8.08 -14.80
N HIS A 55 -23.98 -9.15 -14.70
CA HIS A 55 -23.52 -10.51 -14.89
C HIS A 55 -23.17 -10.79 -16.36
N VAL A 56 -22.12 -11.58 -16.59
CA VAL A 56 -21.71 -12.04 -17.92
C VAL A 56 -21.21 -13.48 -17.86
N ASP A 57 -21.79 -14.34 -18.71
CA ASP A 57 -21.32 -15.71 -18.90
C ASP A 57 -20.09 -15.77 -19.83
N GLY A 58 -19.12 -16.59 -19.46
CA GLY A 58 -17.96 -16.89 -20.30
C GLY A 58 -16.95 -15.76 -20.43
N ALA A 59 -17.08 -14.68 -19.66
CA ALA A 59 -16.14 -13.55 -19.65
C ALA A 59 -14.75 -13.93 -19.13
N GLU A 60 -14.57 -15.10 -18.53
CA GLU A 60 -13.27 -15.67 -18.20
C GLU A 60 -12.52 -16.20 -19.43
N ASN A 61 -13.23 -16.54 -20.52
CA ASN A 61 -12.60 -17.11 -21.71
C ASN A 61 -11.65 -16.13 -22.38
N VAL A 62 -10.49 -16.63 -22.83
CA VAL A 62 -9.43 -15.80 -23.42
C VAL A 62 -9.92 -15.09 -24.69
N SER A 63 -10.72 -15.78 -25.50
CA SER A 63 -11.26 -15.29 -26.77
C SER A 63 -12.55 -14.49 -26.65
N PHE A 64 -13.04 -14.22 -25.42
CA PHE A 64 -14.24 -13.42 -25.22
C PHE A 64 -14.04 -12.01 -25.79
N ASP A 65 -15.00 -11.54 -26.58
CA ASP A 65 -14.98 -10.21 -27.19
C ASP A 65 -15.50 -9.16 -26.20
N ASP A 66 -14.58 -8.40 -25.61
CA ASP A 66 -14.86 -7.28 -24.72
C ASP A 66 -14.80 -5.92 -25.43
N SER A 67 -14.73 -5.89 -26.77
CA SER A 67 -14.54 -4.64 -27.53
C SER A 67 -15.64 -3.60 -27.29
N SER A 68 -16.86 -4.07 -26.97
CA SER A 68 -18.03 -3.24 -26.63
C SER A 68 -18.07 -2.75 -25.17
N TRP A 69 -17.23 -3.30 -24.29
CA TRP A 69 -17.20 -2.94 -22.88
C TRP A 69 -16.61 -1.54 -22.67
N LYS A 70 -17.03 -0.87 -21.59
CA LYS A 70 -16.57 0.48 -21.26
C LYS A 70 -15.09 0.46 -20.92
N LEU A 71 -14.28 1.24 -21.63
CA LEU A 71 -12.89 1.47 -21.24
C LEU A 71 -12.84 2.29 -19.94
N THR A 72 -12.07 1.83 -18.96
CA THR A 72 -11.86 2.49 -17.67
C THR A 72 -10.40 2.39 -17.20
N SER A 73 -10.08 3.06 -16.11
CA SER A 73 -8.82 2.94 -15.39
C SER A 73 -9.09 2.80 -13.91
N LEU A 74 -8.22 2.09 -13.22
CA LEU A 74 -8.30 1.96 -11.77
C LEU A 74 -7.67 3.19 -11.10
N PRO A 75 -8.09 3.54 -9.87
CA PRO A 75 -9.28 3.08 -9.17
C PRO A 75 -10.60 3.28 -9.93
N ASP A 76 -11.48 2.28 -9.97
CA ASP A 76 -12.80 2.34 -10.62
C ASP A 76 -13.93 1.93 -9.66
N GLY A 77 -14.93 2.81 -9.54
CA GLY A 77 -16.08 2.66 -8.64
C GLY A 77 -17.37 2.21 -9.35
N ILE A 78 -17.28 1.49 -10.48
CA ILE A 78 -18.38 1.05 -11.36
C ILE A 78 -19.05 2.22 -12.11
N GLU A 79 -19.58 3.20 -11.37
CA GLU A 79 -20.34 4.32 -11.92
C GLU A 79 -20.13 5.61 -11.15
N LYS A 80 -20.57 6.74 -11.75
CA LYS A 80 -20.62 8.01 -11.04
C LYS A 80 -21.89 8.04 -10.21
N LEU A 81 -21.74 8.37 -8.93
CA LEU A 81 -22.84 8.48 -7.99
C LEU A 81 -23.37 9.93 -7.93
N PRO A 82 -24.60 10.17 -7.47
CA PRO A 82 -25.02 11.51 -7.07
C PRO A 82 -24.19 12.02 -5.88
N MET A 83 -24.29 13.32 -5.58
CA MET A 83 -23.58 13.90 -4.44
C MET A 83 -24.04 13.27 -3.11
N GLU A 84 -25.34 13.02 -3.00
CA GLU A 84 -25.97 12.29 -1.90
C GLU A 84 -26.15 10.82 -2.30
N ALA A 85 -25.09 10.02 -2.15
CA ALA A 85 -25.08 8.61 -2.55
C ALA A 85 -25.28 7.61 -1.40
N SER A 86 -25.59 8.11 -0.20
CA SER A 86 -25.95 7.29 0.95
C SER A 86 -27.35 6.66 0.77
N GLY A 87 -27.60 5.53 1.44
CA GLY A 87 -28.92 4.89 1.46
C GLY A 87 -29.25 4.00 0.25
N CYS A 88 -28.34 3.09 -0.13
CA CYS A 88 -28.56 2.08 -1.18
C CYS A 88 -28.72 2.62 -2.60
N VAL A 89 -28.16 3.79 -2.91
CA VAL A 89 -28.23 4.38 -4.25
C VAL A 89 -27.26 3.71 -5.23
N ASN A 90 -26.14 3.20 -4.72
CA ASN A 90 -25.13 2.53 -5.54
C ASN A 90 -25.66 1.22 -6.12
N TYR A 91 -25.19 0.87 -7.32
CA TYR A 91 -25.34 -0.49 -7.83
C TYR A 91 -24.79 -1.52 -6.83
N GLN A 92 -25.57 -2.58 -6.58
CA GLN A 92 -25.14 -3.81 -5.92
C GLN A 92 -25.30 -4.98 -6.89
N GLY A 93 -24.21 -5.70 -7.11
CA GLY A 93 -24.21 -6.84 -8.01
C GLY A 93 -22.85 -7.12 -8.61
N GLU A 94 -22.86 -8.06 -9.53
CA GLU A 94 -21.69 -8.49 -10.26
C GLU A 94 -21.23 -7.44 -11.27
N VAL A 95 -19.92 -7.22 -11.32
CA VAL A 95 -19.24 -6.43 -12.35
C VAL A 95 -18.00 -7.17 -12.82
N TRP A 96 -17.69 -7.02 -14.10
CA TRP A 96 -16.54 -7.67 -14.72
C TRP A 96 -15.54 -6.65 -15.24
N TYR A 97 -14.27 -6.95 -15.03
CA TYR A 97 -13.14 -6.22 -15.55
C TYR A 97 -12.27 -7.15 -16.39
N ARG A 98 -11.83 -6.67 -17.55
CA ARG A 98 -10.89 -7.37 -18.41
C ARG A 98 -9.74 -6.46 -18.79
N LYS A 99 -8.52 -6.99 -18.76
CA LYS A 99 -7.31 -6.28 -19.16
C LYS A 99 -6.44 -7.17 -20.02
N HIS A 100 -6.10 -6.62 -21.18
CA HIS A 100 -5.07 -7.13 -22.06
C HIS A 100 -3.74 -6.45 -21.73
N PHE A 101 -2.67 -7.22 -21.66
CA PHE A 101 -1.32 -6.68 -21.51
C PHE A 101 -0.27 -7.65 -22.05
N ASN A 102 0.80 -7.07 -22.61
CA ASN A 102 1.94 -7.85 -23.06
C ASN A 102 2.94 -8.01 -21.92
N ALA A 103 3.18 -9.24 -21.50
CA ALA A 103 4.25 -9.54 -20.56
C ALA A 103 5.59 -9.56 -21.30
N ASP A 104 6.57 -8.75 -20.91
CA ASP A 104 7.86 -8.67 -21.61
C ASP A 104 8.56 -10.03 -21.60
N ALA A 105 9.10 -10.45 -22.75
CA ALA A 105 9.89 -11.66 -22.91
C ALA A 105 11.08 -11.71 -21.94
N ALA A 106 11.66 -10.55 -21.61
CA ALA A 106 12.76 -10.42 -20.67
C ALA A 106 12.40 -10.79 -19.21
N TRP A 107 11.10 -10.83 -18.88
CA TRP A 107 10.64 -11.19 -17.53
C TRP A 107 10.57 -12.71 -17.31
N LYS A 108 10.78 -13.52 -18.35
CA LYS A 108 10.71 -14.97 -18.26
C LYS A 108 11.68 -15.50 -17.20
N GLY A 109 11.15 -16.30 -16.28
CA GLY A 109 11.92 -16.89 -15.18
C GLY A 109 12.09 -15.97 -13.97
N GLN A 110 11.52 -14.76 -13.99
CA GLN A 110 11.29 -13.95 -12.80
C GLN A 110 9.97 -14.35 -12.13
N ARG A 111 9.72 -13.80 -10.94
CA ARG A 111 8.46 -13.95 -10.23
C ARG A 111 7.59 -12.74 -10.49
N LEU A 112 6.34 -12.95 -10.88
CA LEU A 112 5.38 -11.93 -11.27
C LEU A 112 4.10 -12.11 -10.44
N VAL A 113 3.64 -11.04 -9.79
CA VAL A 113 2.48 -11.06 -8.90
C VAL A 113 1.55 -9.91 -9.25
N LEU A 114 0.27 -10.20 -9.44
CA LEU A 114 -0.76 -9.17 -9.42
C LEU A 114 -1.13 -8.87 -7.97
N TYR A 115 -1.06 -7.59 -7.61
CA TYR A 115 -1.38 -7.08 -6.30
C TYR A 115 -2.49 -6.04 -6.45
N PHE A 116 -3.72 -6.44 -6.14
CA PHE A 116 -4.84 -5.51 -6.02
C PHE A 116 -4.91 -5.02 -4.59
N GLU A 117 -4.81 -3.71 -4.36
CA GLU A 117 -4.86 -3.16 -3.00
C GLU A 117 -6.22 -3.35 -2.33
N ALA A 118 -7.29 -3.32 -3.12
CA ALA A 118 -8.62 -3.74 -2.71
C ALA A 118 -9.53 -3.99 -3.92
N ILE A 119 -10.43 -4.96 -3.78
CA ILE A 119 -11.56 -5.19 -4.67
C ILE A 119 -12.78 -5.32 -3.76
N MET A 120 -13.83 -4.54 -3.97
CA MET A 120 -14.97 -4.53 -3.05
C MET A 120 -15.70 -5.88 -3.08
N GLY A 121 -15.95 -6.42 -1.88
CA GLY A 121 -16.81 -7.58 -1.65
C GLY A 121 -16.17 -8.91 -2.01
N LYS A 122 -16.91 -9.74 -2.75
CA LYS A 122 -16.46 -11.03 -3.26
C LYS A 122 -15.77 -10.81 -4.60
N SER A 123 -14.63 -11.44 -4.81
CA SER A 123 -13.94 -11.36 -6.10
C SER A 123 -13.36 -12.69 -6.56
N LYS A 124 -13.27 -12.83 -7.88
CA LYS A 124 -12.59 -13.93 -8.56
C LYS A 124 -11.67 -13.36 -9.63
N VAL A 125 -10.45 -13.88 -9.69
CA VAL A 125 -9.41 -13.44 -10.63
C VAL A 125 -8.99 -14.61 -11.50
N TRP A 126 -9.12 -14.44 -12.82
CA TRP A 126 -8.62 -15.36 -13.83
C TRP A 126 -7.48 -14.73 -14.60
N VAL A 127 -6.53 -15.56 -15.03
CA VAL A 127 -5.47 -15.18 -15.95
C VAL A 127 -5.44 -16.21 -17.07
N ASN A 128 -5.53 -15.75 -18.32
CA ASN A 128 -5.58 -16.61 -19.50
C ASN A 128 -6.61 -17.75 -19.37
N GLY A 129 -7.81 -17.43 -18.85
CA GLY A 129 -8.92 -18.37 -18.68
C GLY A 129 -8.85 -19.30 -17.47
N LYS A 130 -7.74 -19.32 -16.72
CA LYS A 130 -7.63 -20.13 -15.51
C LYS A 130 -7.97 -19.31 -14.27
N LEU A 131 -8.87 -19.82 -13.43
CA LEU A 131 -9.16 -19.23 -12.13
C LEU A 131 -7.91 -19.34 -11.25
N MET A 132 -7.41 -18.18 -10.79
CA MET A 132 -6.20 -18.08 -9.99
C MET A 132 -6.49 -17.82 -8.51
N LYS A 133 -7.53 -17.05 -8.20
CA LYS A 133 -7.88 -16.67 -6.84
C LYS A 133 -9.36 -16.37 -6.70
N GLN A 134 -9.91 -16.73 -5.54
CA GLN A 134 -11.17 -16.20 -5.02
C GLN A 134 -10.88 -15.53 -3.67
N HIS A 135 -11.47 -14.37 -3.43
CA HIS A 135 -11.28 -13.57 -2.22
C HIS A 135 -12.64 -13.10 -1.71
N PHE A 136 -12.78 -13.03 -0.38
CA PHE A 136 -13.97 -12.56 0.32
C PHE A 136 -13.57 -11.43 1.27
N GLY A 137 -14.12 -10.24 1.05
CA GLY A 137 -13.80 -9.04 1.81
C GLY A 137 -13.33 -7.90 0.91
N GLY A 138 -13.73 -6.68 1.27
CA GLY A 138 -13.57 -5.53 0.40
C GLY A 138 -12.34 -4.67 0.63
N PHE A 139 -11.58 -4.85 1.71
CA PHE A 139 -10.68 -3.79 2.23
C PHE A 139 -9.21 -4.19 2.37
N LEU A 140 -8.92 -5.48 2.16
CA LEU A 140 -7.56 -6.03 2.22
C LEU A 140 -7.09 -6.44 0.81
N PRO A 141 -5.77 -6.55 0.60
CA PRO A 141 -5.23 -6.86 -0.71
C PRO A 141 -5.63 -8.24 -1.26
N VAL A 142 -5.81 -8.32 -2.58
CA VAL A 142 -5.92 -9.59 -3.33
C VAL A 142 -4.62 -9.81 -4.10
N ILE A 143 -3.89 -10.87 -3.73
CA ILE A 143 -2.54 -11.15 -4.26
C ILE A 143 -2.55 -12.46 -5.04
N VAL A 144 -2.04 -12.44 -6.27
CA VAL A 144 -2.07 -13.56 -7.22
C VAL A 144 -0.71 -13.75 -7.89
N ASP A 145 -0.03 -14.86 -7.64
CA ASP A 145 1.19 -15.23 -8.37
C ASP A 145 0.84 -15.73 -9.78
N VAL A 146 1.30 -15.00 -10.79
CA VAL A 146 1.01 -15.26 -12.21
C VAL A 146 2.22 -15.79 -12.98
N SER A 147 3.34 -16.03 -12.29
CA SER A 147 4.65 -16.34 -12.90
C SER A 147 4.61 -17.48 -13.91
N ASN A 148 3.82 -18.53 -13.62
CA ASN A 148 3.77 -19.76 -14.41
C ASN A 148 2.65 -19.80 -15.46
N ILE A 149 1.78 -18.78 -15.51
CA ILE A 149 0.63 -18.77 -16.42
C ILE A 149 0.73 -17.73 -17.53
N LEU A 150 1.59 -16.72 -17.36
CA LEU A 150 1.82 -15.72 -18.39
C LEU A 150 2.48 -16.31 -19.63
N LYS A 151 2.02 -15.86 -20.79
CA LYS A 151 2.64 -16.03 -22.10
C LYS A 151 3.60 -14.85 -22.33
N TYR A 152 4.89 -15.11 -22.19
CA TYR A 152 5.92 -14.06 -22.28
C TYR A 152 6.19 -13.69 -23.75
N GLY A 153 6.20 -12.39 -24.05
CA GLY A 153 6.30 -11.84 -25.41
C GLY A 153 4.97 -11.81 -26.17
N GLU A 154 3.88 -12.18 -25.52
CA GLU A 154 2.55 -12.29 -26.11
C GLU A 154 1.52 -11.53 -25.27
N ASP A 155 0.31 -11.36 -25.82
CA ASP A 155 -0.83 -10.81 -25.11
C ASP A 155 -1.36 -11.79 -24.05
N ASN A 156 -1.67 -11.24 -22.88
CA ASN A 156 -2.24 -11.94 -21.74
C ASN A 156 -3.52 -11.26 -21.31
N VAL A 157 -4.49 -12.06 -20.90
CA VAL A 157 -5.79 -11.57 -20.45
C VAL A 157 -5.94 -11.80 -18.95
N ILE A 158 -6.19 -10.74 -18.21
CA ILE A 158 -6.65 -10.78 -16.82
C ILE A 158 -8.15 -10.51 -16.83
N THR A 159 -8.92 -11.40 -16.22
CA THR A 159 -10.34 -11.18 -15.97
C THR A 159 -10.57 -11.14 -14.47
N VAL A 160 -11.34 -10.16 -14.00
CA VAL A 160 -11.76 -10.04 -12.61
C VAL A 160 -13.27 -9.90 -12.57
N MET A 161 -13.93 -10.76 -11.81
CA MET A 161 -15.30 -10.54 -11.36
C MET A 161 -15.22 -9.95 -9.96
N ALA A 162 -15.93 -8.84 -9.73
CA ALA A 162 -16.14 -8.25 -8.42
C ALA A 162 -17.64 -8.17 -8.13
N ASP A 163 -18.03 -8.36 -6.87
CA ASP A 163 -19.43 -8.40 -6.45
C ASP A 163 -19.58 -7.79 -5.06
N ASN A 164 -20.31 -6.68 -5.00
CA ASN A 164 -20.62 -5.92 -3.78
C ASN A 164 -22.05 -6.15 -3.27
N SER A 165 -22.70 -7.24 -3.70
CA SER A 165 -23.97 -7.69 -3.14
C SER A 165 -23.84 -8.02 -1.66
N ASP A 166 -24.96 -7.98 -0.96
CA ASP A 166 -25.03 -8.37 0.45
C ASP A 166 -24.63 -9.85 0.61
N ASP A 167 -23.61 -10.11 1.42
CA ASP A 167 -23.10 -11.44 1.69
C ASP A 167 -22.69 -11.54 3.16
N PRO A 168 -23.42 -12.30 4.00
CA PRO A 168 -23.14 -12.41 5.43
C PRO A 168 -21.92 -13.30 5.73
N SER A 169 -21.31 -13.93 4.73
CA SER A 169 -20.18 -14.85 4.94
C SER A 169 -18.85 -14.17 5.26
N TYR A 170 -18.74 -12.85 5.07
CA TYR A 170 -17.53 -12.08 5.39
C TYR A 170 -17.86 -10.68 5.94
N PRO A 171 -16.98 -10.08 6.76
CA PRO A 171 -17.20 -8.75 7.30
C PRO A 171 -17.28 -7.67 6.21
N PRO A 172 -18.15 -6.66 6.37
CA PRO A 172 -18.99 -6.37 7.54
C PRO A 172 -20.26 -7.24 7.67
N GLY A 173 -20.62 -7.99 6.62
CA GLY A 173 -21.65 -9.04 6.63
C GLY A 173 -23.10 -8.58 6.75
N LYS A 174 -23.33 -7.31 7.10
CA LYS A 174 -24.65 -6.72 7.11
C LYS A 174 -25.10 -6.31 5.70
N ALA A 175 -26.41 -6.29 5.50
CA ALA A 175 -27.02 -5.82 4.26
C ALA A 175 -26.90 -4.29 4.13
N GLN A 176 -26.72 -3.80 2.90
CA GLN A 176 -26.49 -2.39 2.59
C GLN A 176 -27.56 -1.45 3.17
N ASP A 177 -28.82 -1.90 3.26
CA ASP A 177 -29.96 -1.11 3.77
C ASP A 177 -29.94 -0.86 5.28
N VAL A 178 -29.17 -1.64 6.02
CA VAL A 178 -28.96 -1.49 7.47
C VAL A 178 -27.53 -1.09 7.84
N LEU A 179 -26.66 -0.83 6.83
CA LEU A 179 -25.34 -0.26 7.04
C LEU A 179 -25.40 1.27 7.06
N ASP A 180 -24.64 1.86 7.99
CA ASP A 180 -24.40 3.30 8.05
C ASP A 180 -23.27 3.76 7.10
N PHE A 181 -22.96 2.97 6.06
CA PHE A 181 -22.03 3.31 4.98
C PHE A 181 -22.26 2.44 3.73
N THR A 182 -21.66 2.85 2.62
CA THR A 182 -21.88 2.21 1.30
C THR A 182 -20.80 1.18 0.95
N TYR A 183 -21.22 0.00 0.50
CA TYR A 183 -20.42 -0.96 -0.26
C TYR A 183 -20.17 -0.45 -1.69
N ALA A 184 -19.34 0.58 -1.83
CA ALA A 184 -18.95 1.08 -3.15
C ALA A 184 -18.15 0.00 -3.90
N GLY A 185 -18.77 -0.57 -4.94
CA GLY A 185 -18.27 -1.71 -5.71
C GLY A 185 -17.09 -1.39 -6.63
N GLY A 186 -16.52 -2.45 -7.21
CA GLY A 186 -15.45 -2.36 -8.21
C GLY A 186 -14.05 -2.60 -7.68
N ILE A 187 -13.07 -2.43 -8.56
CA ILE A 187 -11.64 -2.45 -8.21
C ILE A 187 -11.25 -1.00 -7.85
N TYR A 188 -11.56 -0.63 -6.61
CA TYR A 188 -11.58 0.76 -6.17
C TYR A 188 -10.25 1.26 -5.56
N ARG A 189 -9.20 0.44 -5.58
CA ARG A 189 -7.82 0.86 -5.26
C ARG A 189 -6.85 0.41 -6.35
N ASP A 190 -5.59 0.78 -6.21
CA ASP A 190 -4.56 0.50 -7.20
C ASP A 190 -4.33 -1.01 -7.41
N CYS A 191 -3.98 -1.35 -8.65
CA CYS A 191 -3.49 -2.66 -9.04
C CYS A 191 -2.06 -2.54 -9.57
N TRP A 192 -1.19 -3.42 -9.07
CA TRP A 192 0.22 -3.46 -9.43
C TRP A 192 0.61 -4.84 -9.97
N LEU A 193 1.50 -4.88 -10.95
CA LEU A 193 2.25 -6.08 -11.31
C LEU A 193 3.64 -5.98 -10.66
N ILE A 194 3.85 -6.73 -9.60
CA ILE A 194 5.11 -6.78 -8.86
C ILE A 194 6.01 -7.86 -9.45
N LYS A 195 7.16 -7.44 -9.97
CA LYS A 195 8.19 -8.31 -10.52
C LYS A 195 9.33 -8.42 -9.53
N THR A 196 9.76 -9.64 -9.19
CA THR A 196 10.93 -9.90 -8.35
C THR A 196 11.80 -11.01 -8.93
N ASN A 197 13.03 -11.14 -8.44
CA ASN A 197 13.79 -12.39 -8.64
C ASN A 197 13.19 -13.53 -7.80
N LYS A 198 13.73 -14.74 -7.99
CA LYS A 198 13.28 -15.97 -7.30
C LYS A 198 13.75 -16.12 -5.85
N VAL A 199 14.60 -15.21 -5.38
CA VAL A 199 14.91 -15.04 -3.96
C VAL A 199 14.49 -13.63 -3.61
N PHE A 200 13.52 -13.48 -2.72
CA PHE A 200 12.83 -12.22 -2.49
C PHE A 200 12.38 -12.07 -1.04
N ILE A 201 12.20 -10.83 -0.61
CA ILE A 201 11.52 -10.44 0.60
C ILE A 201 10.02 -10.67 0.38
N THR A 202 9.37 -11.44 1.25
CA THR A 202 7.96 -11.80 1.08
C THR A 202 7.03 -10.61 1.28
N ASP A 203 5.73 -10.79 1.02
CA ASP A 203 4.68 -9.89 1.45
C ASP A 203 3.95 -10.48 2.67
N ALA A 204 3.51 -9.63 3.61
CA ALA A 204 2.87 -10.08 4.85
C ALA A 204 1.47 -10.67 4.61
N ASN A 205 0.70 -10.12 3.67
CA ASN A 205 -0.62 -10.61 3.31
C ASN A 205 -0.52 -11.88 2.44
N GLU A 206 0.50 -11.98 1.59
CA GLU A 206 0.71 -13.15 0.74
C GLU A 206 1.15 -14.40 1.54
N GLU A 207 2.08 -14.23 2.49
CA GLU A 207 2.64 -15.37 3.23
C GLU A 207 1.66 -15.91 4.27
N ASN A 208 0.66 -15.12 4.68
CA ASN A 208 -0.39 -15.51 5.62
C ASN A 208 0.19 -16.11 6.93
N HIS A 209 1.21 -15.46 7.47
CA HIS A 209 1.88 -15.87 8.70
C HIS A 209 1.62 -14.85 9.80
N ILE A 210 1.03 -15.27 10.93
CA ILE A 210 0.74 -14.39 12.06
C ILE A 210 2.03 -13.67 12.51
N ALA A 211 1.97 -12.33 12.58
CA ALA A 211 3.11 -11.47 12.90
C ALA A 211 4.39 -11.82 12.11
N GLY A 212 4.22 -12.22 10.84
CA GLY A 212 5.30 -12.63 9.93
C GLY A 212 5.02 -12.24 8.48
N GLY A 213 5.95 -12.62 7.60
CA GLY A 213 5.98 -12.13 6.22
C GLY A 213 6.49 -10.69 6.13
N GLY A 214 7.05 -10.32 4.97
CA GLY A 214 7.54 -8.97 4.71
C GLY A 214 8.60 -8.49 5.69
N VAL A 215 8.53 -7.19 5.99
CA VAL A 215 9.40 -6.49 6.93
C VAL A 215 8.54 -5.96 8.06
N PHE A 216 8.84 -6.40 9.28
CA PHE A 216 8.17 -5.97 10.49
C PHE A 216 9.15 -5.17 11.37
N VAL A 217 8.78 -3.94 11.70
CA VAL A 217 9.58 -3.04 12.54
C VAL A 217 8.83 -2.73 13.82
N SER A 218 9.51 -2.89 14.95
CA SER A 218 8.99 -2.47 16.25
C SER A 218 10.08 -1.73 17.05
N TYR A 219 9.67 -1.02 18.09
CA TYR A 219 10.57 -0.22 18.91
C TYR A 219 10.70 -0.82 20.31
N GLY A 220 11.93 -0.88 20.80
CA GLY A 220 12.24 -1.28 22.18
C GLY A 220 12.24 -0.06 23.09
N LYS A 221 13.37 0.21 23.74
CA LYS A 221 13.57 1.49 24.43
C LYS A 221 13.60 2.63 23.42
N VAL A 222 12.89 3.73 23.70
CA VAL A 222 12.86 4.93 22.85
C VAL A 222 13.13 6.17 23.70
N SER A 223 14.17 6.92 23.35
CA SER A 223 14.45 8.28 23.81
C SER A 223 15.30 9.01 22.76
N GLU A 224 15.44 10.33 22.91
CA GLU A 224 16.26 11.18 22.04
C GLU A 224 17.75 10.77 22.11
N GLU A 225 18.23 10.34 23.29
CA GLU A 225 19.62 9.93 23.50
C GLU A 225 19.92 8.53 22.96
N LEU A 226 18.98 7.60 23.11
CA LEU A 226 19.14 6.22 22.66
C LEU A 226 17.80 5.56 22.34
N SER A 227 17.66 5.10 21.11
CA SER A 227 16.51 4.30 20.68
C SER A 227 16.91 2.96 20.10
N GLU A 228 16.05 1.97 20.35
CA GLU A 228 16.19 0.59 19.90
C GLU A 228 15.14 0.25 18.87
N ILE A 229 15.58 -0.25 17.71
CA ILE A 229 14.70 -0.65 16.61
C ILE A 229 14.88 -2.14 16.38
N ASN A 230 13.81 -2.90 16.53
CA ASN A 230 13.78 -4.33 16.20
C ASN A 230 13.27 -4.49 14.78
N ILE A 231 13.99 -5.24 13.97
CA ILE A 231 13.65 -5.47 12.56
C ILE A 231 13.58 -6.97 12.33
N LYS A 232 12.45 -7.44 11.82
CA LYS A 232 12.27 -8.81 11.32
C LYS A 232 12.00 -8.75 9.83
N THR A 233 12.65 -9.61 9.06
CA THR A 233 12.41 -9.70 7.63
C THR A 233 12.37 -11.15 7.19
N MET A 234 11.34 -11.51 6.45
CA MET A 234 11.18 -12.85 5.91
C MET A 234 11.59 -12.89 4.44
N LEU A 235 12.50 -13.81 4.13
CA LEU A 235 12.95 -14.10 2.77
C LEU A 235 12.38 -15.44 2.32
N LYS A 236 12.09 -15.58 1.03
CA LYS A 236 11.66 -16.84 0.41
C LYS A 236 12.54 -17.15 -0.79
N ASN A 237 12.91 -18.43 -0.90
CA ASN A 237 13.68 -18.95 -2.02
C ASN A 237 12.84 -19.94 -2.82
N ILE A 238 12.39 -19.52 -4.00
CA ILE A 238 11.72 -20.38 -4.99
C ILE A 238 12.64 -20.71 -6.19
N ALA A 239 13.92 -20.33 -6.14
CA ALA A 239 14.89 -20.70 -7.16
C ALA A 239 15.16 -22.20 -7.10
N GLY A 240 15.47 -22.85 -8.23
CA GLY A 240 15.68 -24.31 -8.33
C GLY A 240 16.92 -24.86 -7.59
N SER A 241 17.52 -24.08 -6.70
CA SER A 241 18.69 -24.43 -5.91
C SER A 241 18.65 -23.73 -4.55
N ASN A 242 19.49 -24.19 -3.63
CA ASN A 242 19.69 -23.49 -2.36
C ASN A 242 20.30 -22.10 -2.59
N PHE A 243 19.86 -21.13 -1.81
CA PHE A 243 20.40 -19.77 -1.81
C PHE A 243 21.38 -19.61 -0.66
N LYS A 244 22.54 -19.01 -0.93
CA LYS A 244 23.48 -18.50 0.06
C LYS A 244 23.74 -17.04 -0.24
N GLY A 245 23.75 -16.20 0.78
CA GLY A 245 23.92 -14.77 0.60
C GLY A 245 23.78 -14.01 1.90
N SER A 246 23.28 -12.78 1.80
CA SER A 246 23.02 -11.96 2.97
C SER A 246 21.83 -11.02 2.81
N LEU A 247 21.31 -10.62 3.96
CA LEU A 247 20.33 -9.55 4.10
C LEU A 247 21.04 -8.33 4.67
N VAL A 248 20.98 -7.21 3.95
CA VAL A 248 21.63 -5.96 4.30
C VAL A 248 20.57 -4.92 4.60
N TYR A 249 20.70 -4.27 5.76
CA TYR A 249 19.89 -3.13 6.16
C TYR A 249 20.74 -1.88 6.16
N GLU A 250 20.19 -0.77 5.67
CA GLU A 250 20.75 0.57 5.80
C GLU A 250 19.64 1.51 6.24
N LEU A 251 19.81 2.13 7.41
CA LEU A 251 18.90 3.15 7.90
C LEU A 251 19.46 4.51 7.51
N GLN A 252 18.67 5.27 6.75
CA GLN A 252 19.00 6.61 6.29
C GLN A 252 18.15 7.67 6.99
N ASP A 253 18.79 8.77 7.35
CA ASP A 253 18.14 9.97 7.86
C ASP A 253 17.40 10.75 6.74
N ALA A 254 16.78 11.87 7.09
CA ALA A 254 16.09 12.74 6.14
C ALA A 254 17.01 13.29 5.04
N ASN A 255 18.30 13.46 5.31
CA ASN A 255 19.34 13.92 4.39
C ASN A 255 19.96 12.78 3.55
N ARG A 256 19.43 11.54 3.67
CA ARG A 256 19.95 10.33 3.01
C ARG A 256 21.30 9.84 3.54
N THR A 257 21.76 10.34 4.67
CA THR A 257 22.95 9.83 5.35
C THR A 257 22.64 8.51 6.01
N VAL A 258 23.49 7.49 5.79
CA VAL A 258 23.35 6.20 6.48
C VAL A 258 23.80 6.35 7.94
N VAL A 259 22.84 6.28 8.87
CA VAL A 259 23.08 6.41 10.32
C VAL A 259 23.27 5.05 11.00
N TRP A 260 22.86 3.96 10.34
CA TRP A 260 23.09 2.60 10.81
C TRP A 260 23.05 1.62 9.65
N SER A 261 23.82 0.54 9.75
CA SER A 261 23.75 -0.56 8.80
C SER A 261 24.00 -1.90 9.47
N LYS A 262 23.49 -2.97 8.88
CA LYS A 262 23.72 -4.34 9.32
C LYS A 262 23.72 -5.29 8.16
N ASN A 263 24.62 -6.27 8.20
CA ASN A 263 24.69 -7.35 7.24
C ASN A 263 24.52 -8.68 7.98
N LEU A 264 23.50 -9.46 7.61
CA LEU A 264 23.20 -10.78 8.16
C LEU A 264 23.40 -11.85 7.10
N LYS A 265 24.31 -12.80 7.33
CA LYS A 265 24.46 -13.96 6.44
C LYS A 265 23.24 -14.87 6.54
N THR A 266 22.83 -15.45 5.41
CA THR A 266 21.72 -16.41 5.37
C THR A 266 21.97 -17.52 4.37
N SER A 267 21.33 -18.66 4.62
CA SER A 267 21.24 -19.80 3.70
C SER A 267 19.81 -20.31 3.72
N ILE A 268 19.17 -20.39 2.56
CA ILE A 268 17.76 -20.75 2.42
C ILE A 268 17.64 -21.88 1.40
N SER A 269 17.14 -23.03 1.84
CA SER A 269 16.92 -24.16 0.94
C SER A 269 15.86 -23.85 -0.11
N HIS A 270 15.85 -24.60 -1.23
CA HIS A 270 14.79 -24.52 -2.24
C HIS A 270 13.39 -24.70 -1.61
N GLN A 271 12.43 -23.87 -2.03
CA GLN A 271 11.05 -23.82 -1.53
C GLN A 271 10.91 -23.63 -0.02
N LYS A 272 11.87 -22.95 0.60
CA LYS A 272 11.81 -22.59 2.02
C LYS A 272 11.85 -21.08 2.20
N SER A 273 11.31 -20.65 3.33
CA SER A 273 11.43 -19.28 3.84
C SER A 273 12.39 -19.25 5.03
N SER A 274 12.92 -18.06 5.32
CA SER A 274 13.76 -17.81 6.49
C SER A 274 13.47 -16.41 7.02
N THR A 275 13.16 -16.31 8.31
CA THR A 275 12.99 -15.04 9.01
C THR A 275 14.30 -14.67 9.69
N LEU A 276 14.85 -13.51 9.32
CA LEU A 276 16.01 -12.93 9.96
C LEU A 276 15.57 -11.80 10.88
N SER A 277 16.17 -11.72 12.06
CA SER A 277 15.90 -10.68 13.04
C SER A 277 17.18 -9.93 13.40
N THR A 278 17.07 -8.63 13.62
CA THR A 278 18.17 -7.83 14.17
C THR A 278 17.63 -6.66 14.99
N LYS A 279 18.54 -6.03 15.73
CA LYS A 279 18.28 -4.89 16.59
C LYS A 279 19.29 -3.80 16.26
N ALA A 280 18.80 -2.61 15.94
CA ALA A 280 19.60 -1.40 15.83
C ALA A 280 19.54 -0.65 17.16
N THR A 281 20.68 -0.10 17.58
CA THR A 281 20.76 0.87 18.69
C THR A 281 21.32 2.14 18.10
N LEU A 282 20.51 3.20 18.12
CA LEU A 282 20.87 4.51 17.60
C LEU A 282 21.06 5.48 18.75
N LYS A 283 22.02 6.39 18.60
CA LYS A 283 22.20 7.55 19.48
C LYS A 283 21.75 8.80 18.74
N ASP A 284 21.41 9.85 19.50
CA ASP A 284 21.06 11.18 18.97
C ASP A 284 19.94 11.10 17.92
N VAL A 285 18.83 10.47 18.32
CA VAL A 285 17.73 10.05 17.45
C VAL A 285 16.70 11.16 17.30
N GLN A 286 16.26 11.40 16.07
CA GLN A 286 15.12 12.26 15.79
C GLN A 286 13.83 11.44 15.96
N LEU A 287 13.09 11.72 17.02
CA LEU A 287 11.84 11.01 17.31
C LEU A 287 10.70 11.55 16.45
N TRP A 288 9.79 10.66 16.07
CA TRP A 288 8.56 11.04 15.41
C TRP A 288 7.56 11.56 16.45
N THR A 289 6.95 12.70 16.17
CA THR A 289 5.79 13.25 16.88
C THR A 289 4.81 13.86 15.87
N PRO A 290 3.55 14.15 16.25
CA PRO A 290 2.63 14.86 15.36
C PRO A 290 3.15 16.21 14.85
N ASP A 291 3.95 16.93 15.63
CA ASP A 291 4.48 18.25 15.26
C ASP A 291 5.88 18.19 14.63
N HIS A 292 6.56 17.05 14.80
CA HIS A 292 7.83 16.74 14.17
C HIS A 292 7.79 15.30 13.62
N PRO A 293 7.07 15.06 12.49
CA PRO A 293 6.88 13.72 11.95
C PRO A 293 8.13 13.21 11.22
N TYR A 294 9.23 13.05 11.96
CA TYR A 294 10.51 12.63 11.40
C TYR A 294 10.45 11.18 10.90
N LEU A 295 10.73 10.97 9.62
CA LEU A 295 10.74 9.66 8.99
C LEU A 295 12.14 9.31 8.47
N TYR A 296 12.65 8.18 8.94
CA TYR A 296 13.84 7.54 8.37
C TYR A 296 13.43 6.66 7.17
N ARG A 297 14.41 6.36 6.31
CA ARG A 297 14.27 5.28 5.31
C ARG A 297 15.04 4.06 5.76
N LEU A 298 14.36 2.94 5.93
CA LEU A 298 14.99 1.65 6.12
C LEU A 298 15.11 0.96 4.77
N ASN A 299 16.29 1.01 4.17
CA ASN A 299 16.61 0.28 2.95
C ASN A 299 16.93 -1.17 3.31
N ILE A 300 16.34 -2.12 2.60
CA ILE A 300 16.59 -3.55 2.77
C ILE A 300 17.04 -4.13 1.43
N TYR A 301 18.17 -4.84 1.43
CA TYR A 301 18.72 -5.50 0.24
C TYR A 301 19.02 -6.96 0.51
N VAL A 302 18.69 -7.82 -0.44
CA VAL A 302 19.14 -9.21 -0.48
C VAL A 302 20.32 -9.28 -1.45
N LYS A 303 21.48 -9.77 -0.99
CA LYS A 303 22.68 -9.95 -1.81
C LYS A 303 23.06 -11.41 -1.93
N ASN A 304 23.49 -11.86 -3.10
CA ASN A 304 24.04 -13.20 -3.29
C ASN A 304 25.52 -13.29 -2.83
N GLN A 305 26.15 -14.46 -2.97
CA GLN A 305 27.55 -14.66 -2.59
C GLN A 305 28.56 -13.80 -3.38
N GLN A 306 28.17 -13.30 -4.56
CA GLN A 306 28.96 -12.39 -5.39
C GLN A 306 28.68 -10.91 -5.06
N ASN A 307 28.01 -10.61 -3.94
CA ASN A 307 27.59 -9.27 -3.51
C ASN A 307 26.63 -8.55 -4.48
N LYS A 308 26.06 -9.25 -5.46
CA LYS A 308 25.03 -8.69 -6.35
C LYS A 308 23.70 -8.61 -5.62
N ILE A 309 23.02 -7.47 -5.71
CA ILE A 309 21.66 -7.30 -5.19
C ILE A 309 20.70 -8.13 -6.06
N VAL A 310 19.88 -8.94 -5.40
CA VAL A 310 18.86 -9.81 -6.04
C VAL A 310 17.43 -9.43 -5.64
N ASP A 311 17.25 -8.70 -4.56
CA ASP A 311 15.98 -8.05 -4.23
C ASP A 311 16.27 -6.85 -3.31
N GLY A 312 15.34 -5.92 -3.23
CA GLY A 312 15.43 -4.83 -2.28
C GLY A 312 14.45 -3.69 -2.54
N TYR A 313 14.09 -3.02 -1.46
CA TYR A 313 13.20 -1.86 -1.42
C TYR A 313 13.45 -1.10 -0.13
N TYR A 314 12.79 0.04 0.06
CA TYR A 314 12.77 0.70 1.36
C TYR A 314 11.35 0.87 1.89
N ILE A 315 11.25 0.98 3.21
CA ILE A 315 10.06 1.46 3.92
C ILE A 315 10.42 2.72 4.70
N ARG A 316 9.43 3.56 4.98
CA ARG A 316 9.58 4.68 5.89
C ARG A 316 9.29 4.22 7.31
N ILE A 317 10.08 4.70 8.28
CA ILE A 317 9.84 4.40 9.68
C ILE A 317 9.96 5.67 10.52
N GLY A 318 8.97 5.90 11.40
CA GLY A 318 9.03 6.93 12.45
C GLY A 318 9.32 6.27 13.79
N ILE A 319 10.40 6.68 14.46
CA ILE A 319 10.79 6.11 15.76
C ILE A 319 9.98 6.80 16.85
N ARG A 320 9.09 6.06 17.51
CA ARG A 320 8.30 6.55 18.65
C ARG A 320 7.92 5.43 19.62
N SER A 321 7.63 5.79 20.86
CA SER A 321 6.93 4.93 21.82
C SER A 321 5.59 5.53 22.20
N LEU A 322 4.56 4.68 22.28
CA LEU A 322 3.19 5.05 22.66
C LEU A 322 2.81 4.23 23.89
N GLU A 323 2.25 4.87 24.92
CA GLU A 323 1.82 4.19 26.12
C GLU A 323 0.54 4.86 26.67
N PHE A 324 -0.45 4.06 27.08
CA PHE A 324 -1.58 4.54 27.88
C PHE A 324 -1.36 4.07 29.31
N LYS A 325 -1.10 5.02 30.22
CA LYS A 325 -0.90 4.75 31.64
C LYS A 325 -2.20 4.99 32.40
N ALA A 326 -2.56 4.06 33.28
CA ALA A 326 -3.74 4.21 34.13
C ALA A 326 -3.60 5.46 35.01
N GLY A 327 -4.61 6.34 34.99
CA GLY A 327 -4.59 7.61 35.72
C GLY A 327 -3.86 8.76 35.02
N ASP A 328 -2.77 8.47 34.29
CA ASP A 328 -1.92 9.51 33.66
C ASP A 328 -2.22 9.74 32.16
N GLY A 329 -3.08 8.93 31.55
CA GLY A 329 -3.52 9.11 30.16
C GLY A 329 -2.46 8.68 29.12
N PHE A 330 -2.41 9.40 28.00
CA PHE A 330 -1.57 9.07 26.85
C PHE A 330 -0.15 9.64 27.01
N TRP A 331 0.86 8.81 26.72
CA TRP A 331 2.27 9.15 26.77
C TRP A 331 2.90 8.89 25.40
N LEU A 332 3.68 9.85 24.95
CA LEU A 332 4.45 9.80 23.72
C LEU A 332 5.93 9.97 24.05
N ASN A 333 6.76 9.05 23.58
CA ASN A 333 8.22 9.15 23.70
C ASN A 333 8.68 9.32 25.17
N GLY A 334 8.02 8.59 26.08
CA GLY A 334 8.33 8.60 27.51
C GLY A 334 7.89 9.85 28.28
N LYS A 335 7.17 10.77 27.64
CA LYS A 335 6.63 12.01 28.25
C LYS A 335 5.09 11.98 28.22
N PRO A 336 4.39 12.53 29.24
CA PRO A 336 2.95 12.74 29.16
C PRO A 336 2.62 13.59 27.94
N TYR A 337 1.63 13.19 27.15
CA TYR A 337 1.20 13.98 26.01
C TYR A 337 0.44 15.21 26.52
N PRO A 338 0.84 16.44 26.14
CA PRO A 338 0.42 17.66 26.84
C PRO A 338 -1.02 18.08 26.54
N GLU A 339 -1.66 17.49 25.53
CA GLU A 339 -2.96 17.90 25.01
C GLU A 339 -3.93 16.70 24.97
N PRO A 340 -5.25 16.93 25.03
CA PRO A 340 -6.20 15.87 24.72
C PRO A 340 -6.01 15.35 23.28
N LEU A 341 -6.24 14.05 23.07
CA LEU A 341 -6.25 13.47 21.72
C LEU A 341 -7.53 13.89 20.99
N ILE A 342 -7.47 15.02 20.30
CA ILE A 342 -8.57 15.56 19.48
C ILE A 342 -8.47 15.03 18.06
N GLY A 343 -9.58 14.50 17.56
CA GLY A 343 -9.60 13.73 16.33
C GLY A 343 -10.95 13.64 15.64
N ALA A 344 -10.98 12.89 14.54
CA ALA A 344 -12.19 12.61 13.78
C ALA A 344 -12.21 11.16 13.27
N ASN A 345 -13.40 10.66 12.95
CA ASN A 345 -13.55 9.48 12.10
C ASN A 345 -13.42 9.92 10.63
N ARG A 346 -12.80 9.10 9.79
CA ARG A 346 -12.75 9.33 8.35
C ARG A 346 -13.29 8.09 7.64
N HIS A 347 -14.34 8.25 6.84
CA HIS A 347 -14.69 7.28 5.79
C HIS A 347 -13.86 7.56 4.54
N GLN A 348 -13.72 6.55 3.67
CA GLN A 348 -12.78 6.65 2.54
C GLN A 348 -13.36 7.25 1.26
N ASP A 349 -14.68 7.46 1.20
CA ASP A 349 -15.38 7.89 0.01
C ASP A 349 -15.27 9.39 -0.27
N PHE A 350 -15.54 9.76 -1.52
CA PHE A 350 -15.64 11.14 -1.96
C PHE A 350 -16.83 11.28 -2.89
N ALA A 351 -17.48 12.45 -2.85
CA ALA A 351 -18.64 12.75 -3.65
C ALA A 351 -18.43 12.34 -5.12
N ILE A 352 -19.47 11.74 -5.71
CA ILE A 352 -19.51 11.27 -7.10
C ILE A 352 -18.69 10.00 -7.41
N VAL A 353 -17.53 9.80 -6.77
CA VAL A 353 -16.61 8.67 -7.10
C VAL A 353 -16.66 7.52 -6.10
N GLY A 354 -17.42 7.67 -5.01
CA GLY A 354 -17.51 6.65 -3.97
C GLY A 354 -16.13 6.37 -3.40
N ASN A 355 -15.74 5.09 -3.27
CA ASN A 355 -14.43 4.70 -2.74
C ASN A 355 -13.27 4.79 -3.75
N ALA A 356 -13.53 5.07 -5.04
CA ALA A 356 -12.51 5.06 -6.09
C ALA A 356 -11.71 6.38 -6.14
N LEU A 357 -11.04 6.71 -5.04
CA LEU A 357 -10.24 7.93 -4.89
C LEU A 357 -8.84 7.72 -5.46
N SER A 358 -8.26 8.78 -6.01
CA SER A 358 -6.82 8.80 -6.28
C SER A 358 -6.00 8.96 -4.98
N ASN A 359 -4.76 8.48 -4.98
CA ASN A 359 -3.81 8.65 -3.86
C ASN A 359 -3.65 10.13 -3.45
N SER A 360 -3.76 11.05 -4.40
CA SER A 360 -3.71 12.50 -4.11
C SER A 360 -4.91 13.01 -3.29
N LEU A 361 -6.09 12.40 -3.43
CA LEU A 361 -7.27 12.73 -2.63
C LEU A 361 -7.13 12.19 -1.20
N HIS A 362 -6.58 10.98 -1.05
CA HIS A 362 -6.22 10.44 0.27
C HIS A 362 -5.26 11.36 1.02
N TRP A 363 -4.18 11.78 0.36
CA TRP A 363 -3.23 12.73 0.95
C TRP A 363 -3.89 14.08 1.29
N ARG A 364 -4.71 14.61 0.38
CA ARG A 364 -5.44 15.88 0.59
C ARG A 364 -6.33 15.80 1.82
N ASP A 365 -7.04 14.69 2.03
CA ASP A 365 -7.92 14.52 3.18
C ASP A 365 -7.10 14.51 4.48
N ALA A 366 -5.99 13.76 4.54
CA ALA A 366 -5.07 13.77 5.68
C ALA A 366 -4.52 15.18 5.94
N LYS A 367 -4.14 15.91 4.89
CA LYS A 367 -3.66 17.30 4.98
C LYS A 367 -4.70 18.23 5.55
N LYS A 368 -5.95 18.15 5.08
CA LYS A 368 -7.06 18.97 5.59
C LYS A 368 -7.33 18.69 7.07
N LEU A 369 -7.35 17.42 7.46
CA LEU A 369 -7.55 17.02 8.86
C LEU A 369 -6.41 17.54 9.74
N LYS A 370 -5.17 17.51 9.26
CA LYS A 370 -4.02 18.08 9.97
C LYS A 370 -4.12 19.60 10.10
N ASP A 371 -4.50 20.29 9.02
CA ASP A 371 -4.59 21.75 8.97
C ASP A 371 -5.69 22.33 9.87
N THR A 372 -6.73 21.55 10.17
CA THR A 372 -7.75 21.94 11.16
C THR A 372 -7.31 21.71 12.61
N GLY A 373 -6.08 21.20 12.83
CA GLY A 373 -5.51 20.98 14.14
C GLY A 373 -5.74 19.58 14.71
N LEU A 374 -6.37 18.66 13.98
CA LEU A 374 -6.58 17.29 14.47
C LEU A 374 -5.26 16.54 14.62
N ARG A 375 -5.22 15.61 15.58
CA ARG A 375 -4.02 14.83 15.94
C ARG A 375 -4.21 13.33 15.82
N VAL A 376 -5.43 12.83 15.96
CA VAL A 376 -5.75 11.40 15.84
C VAL A 376 -6.89 11.19 14.85
N ILE A 377 -6.72 10.26 13.92
CA ILE A 377 -7.76 9.85 12.99
C ILE A 377 -8.14 8.41 13.27
N ARG A 378 -9.45 8.15 13.38
CA ARG A 378 -9.96 6.79 13.40
C ARG A 378 -10.41 6.41 11.98
N ASN A 379 -9.79 5.37 11.44
CA ASN A 379 -10.15 4.82 10.14
C ASN A 379 -11.43 3.98 10.28
N ALA A 380 -12.58 4.64 10.21
CA ALA A 380 -13.87 3.99 10.35
C ALA A 380 -14.32 3.40 8.99
N HIS A 381 -14.77 2.15 8.88
CA HIS A 381 -14.73 1.05 9.86
C HIS A 381 -13.78 -0.07 9.44
N TYR A 382 -12.81 0.22 8.58
CA TYR A 382 -12.01 -0.77 7.85
C TYR A 382 -10.61 -0.23 7.56
N PRO A 383 -9.64 -1.12 7.23
CA PRO A 383 -8.33 -0.70 6.75
C PRO A 383 -8.46 0.20 5.52
N GLN A 384 -7.76 1.32 5.54
CA GLN A 384 -7.83 2.32 4.49
C GLN A 384 -6.65 2.20 3.51
N ASP A 385 -6.69 3.03 2.49
CA ASP A 385 -5.72 3.04 1.42
C ASP A 385 -4.29 3.28 1.94
N PRO A 386 -3.27 2.54 1.44
CA PRO A 386 -1.87 2.78 1.80
C PRO A 386 -1.45 4.24 1.64
N ALA A 387 -1.96 4.95 0.64
CA ALA A 387 -1.66 6.37 0.42
C ALA A 387 -2.17 7.28 1.56
N PHE A 388 -3.29 6.94 2.20
CA PHE A 388 -3.78 7.65 3.37
C PHE A 388 -2.87 7.40 4.58
N MET A 389 -2.48 6.15 4.79
CA MET A 389 -1.57 5.76 5.88
C MET A 389 -0.20 6.42 5.74
N ASP A 390 0.34 6.40 4.51
CA ASP A 390 1.57 7.09 4.13
C ASP A 390 1.50 8.61 4.38
N ALA A 391 0.35 9.22 4.12
CA ALA A 391 0.13 10.64 4.39
C ALA A 391 0.04 10.93 5.90
N CYS A 392 -0.59 10.06 6.69
CA CYS A 392 -0.67 10.23 8.14
C CYS A 392 0.70 10.15 8.82
N ASP A 393 1.54 9.20 8.41
CA ASP A 393 2.92 9.08 8.91
C ASP A 393 3.73 10.34 8.60
N GLU A 394 3.58 10.88 7.39
CA GLU A 394 4.32 12.05 6.90
C GLU A 394 3.83 13.38 7.49
N LEU A 395 2.53 13.53 7.67
CA LEU A 395 1.90 14.77 8.16
C LEU A 395 1.80 14.84 9.68
N GLY A 396 2.15 13.76 10.38
CA GLY A 396 2.11 13.73 11.84
C GLY A 396 0.68 13.60 12.37
N LEU A 397 0.01 12.51 11.99
CA LEU A 397 -1.31 12.11 12.49
C LEU A 397 -1.21 10.71 13.12
N PHE A 398 -1.71 10.57 14.35
CA PHE A 398 -1.97 9.25 14.90
C PHE A 398 -3.14 8.60 14.16
N VAL A 399 -3.08 7.28 14.01
CA VAL A 399 -4.16 6.52 13.38
C VAL A 399 -4.61 5.39 14.30
N ILE A 400 -5.92 5.30 14.49
CA ILE A 400 -6.58 4.10 15.01
C ILE A 400 -7.08 3.34 13.79
N GLU A 401 -6.44 2.22 13.48
CA GLU A 401 -6.86 1.34 12.39
C GLU A 401 -7.92 0.35 12.87
N ASN A 402 -8.98 0.16 12.09
CA ASN A 402 -10.11 -0.70 12.45
C ASN A 402 -10.22 -1.87 11.48
N THR A 403 -10.62 -3.02 11.99
CA THR A 403 -11.11 -4.13 11.17
C THR A 403 -12.61 -3.95 10.90
N PRO A 404 -13.14 -4.42 9.75
CA PRO A 404 -14.56 -4.30 9.37
C PRO A 404 -15.55 -5.12 10.22
N GLY A 405 -15.18 -5.50 11.44
CA GLY A 405 -15.93 -6.45 12.27
C GLY A 405 -16.84 -5.85 13.35
N TRP A 406 -16.98 -4.52 13.45
CA TRP A 406 -17.65 -3.85 14.59
C TRP A 406 -19.11 -4.30 14.83
N GLN A 407 -19.76 -4.94 13.85
CA GLN A 407 -21.11 -5.53 14.00
C GLN A 407 -21.27 -6.88 13.29
N PHE A 408 -20.16 -7.59 13.01
CA PHE A 408 -20.20 -8.89 12.34
C PHE A 408 -20.53 -10.04 13.31
N TRP A 409 -20.26 -9.83 14.60
CA TRP A 409 -20.41 -10.83 15.66
C TRP A 409 -21.69 -10.65 16.46
#